data_AF-A0A6A6H9R4-F1
#
_entry.id   AF-A0A6A6H9R4-F1
#
_cell.length_a   1.000
_cell.length_b   1.000
_cell.length_c   1.000
_cell.angle_alpha   90.00
_cell.angle_beta   90.00
_cell.angle_gamma   90.00
#
_symmetry.space_group_name_H-M   'P 1'
#
loop_
_entity.id
_entity.type
_entity.pdbx_description
1 polymer ?
#
loop_
_entity_poly.entity_id
_entity_poly.type
_entity_poly.pdbx_seq_one_letter_code
_entity_poly.pdbx_strand_id
1 'polypeptide(L)' 'LGQLHIGSTSGRLRRWDAVVYGCPRGEGFAAVIMKPPSQATADTDHIDCIVRETGISQDGHADGVT' A
#
# COMPACT_ATOMS: atom_id res chain seq x y z
N LEU A 1 4.63 -9.21 16.84
CA LEU A 1 3.29 -9.36 16.22
C LEU A 1 2.39 -10.34 16.96
N GLY A 2 2.86 -11.52 17.38
CA GLY A 2 2.02 -12.51 18.08
C GLY A 2 1.35 -11.97 19.36
N GLN A 3 2.07 -11.18 20.17
CA GLN A 3 1.52 -10.54 21.39
C GLN A 3 0.62 -9.32 21.13
N LEU A 4 0.62 -8.77 19.90
CA LEU A 4 -0.20 -7.62 19.51
C LEU A 4 -1.41 -8.04 18.65
N HIS A 5 -1.60 -9.35 18.44
CA HIS A 5 -2.70 -9.92 17.63
C HIS A 5 -2.80 -9.42 16.16
N ILE A 6 -1.76 -8.80 15.62
CA ILE A 6 -1.74 -8.29 14.23
C ILE A 6 -1.58 -9.43 13.19
N GLY A 7 -0.91 -10.53 13.57
CA GLY A 7 -0.56 -11.63 12.66
C GLY A 7 -1.72 -12.59 12.40
N SER A 8 -1.94 -12.97 11.14
CA SER A 8 -2.91 -14.02 10.81
C SER A 8 -2.40 -15.41 11.22
N THR A 9 -3.22 -16.17 11.93
CA THR A 9 -2.93 -17.58 12.29
C THR A 9 -2.99 -18.53 11.10
N SER A 10 -3.82 -18.19 10.10
CA SER A 10 -3.97 -18.98 8.87
C SER A 10 -2.87 -18.73 7.84
N GLY A 11 -2.03 -17.71 8.05
CA GLY A 11 -1.05 -17.27 7.06
C GLY A 11 -1.66 -16.68 5.79
N ARG A 12 -2.98 -16.36 5.78
CA ARG A 12 -3.68 -15.81 4.61
C ARG A 12 -4.25 -14.43 4.91
N LEU A 13 -4.19 -13.55 3.91
CA LEU A 13 -4.93 -12.29 3.93
C LEU A 13 -6.36 -12.56 3.42
N ARG A 14 -7.37 -12.34 4.26
CA ARG A 14 -8.80 -12.53 3.91
C ARG A 14 -9.51 -11.18 3.77
N ARG A 15 -9.09 -10.39 2.77
CA ARG A 15 -9.55 -9.01 2.61
C ARG A 15 -11.08 -8.96 2.41
N TRP A 16 -11.78 -8.19 3.24
CA TRP A 16 -13.24 -8.00 3.25
C TRP A 16 -14.08 -9.28 3.49
N ASP A 17 -13.48 -10.30 4.09
CA ASP A 17 -14.22 -11.50 4.54
C ASP A 17 -14.93 -11.21 5.87
N ALA A 18 -16.09 -11.83 6.08
CA ALA A 18 -16.86 -11.73 7.32
C ALA A 18 -16.09 -12.26 8.55
N VAL A 19 -15.10 -13.13 8.36
CA VAL A 19 -14.30 -13.74 9.44
C VAL A 19 -12.81 -13.42 9.26
N VAL A 20 -12.48 -12.18 8.88
CA VAL A 20 -11.07 -11.75 8.75
C VAL A 20 -10.37 -11.68 10.11
N TYR A 21 -9.16 -12.23 10.19
CA TYR A 21 -8.34 -12.16 11.40
C TYR A 21 -6.86 -12.04 11.06
N GLY A 22 -6.31 -10.85 11.31
CA GLY A 22 -4.90 -10.51 11.12
C GLY A 22 -4.42 -10.46 9.67
N CYS A 23 -3.16 -10.08 9.50
CA CYS A 23 -2.45 -10.02 8.21
C CYS A 23 -1.26 -10.99 8.22
N PRO A 24 -1.01 -11.75 7.12
CA PRO A 24 0.17 -12.60 7.04
C PRO A 24 1.46 -11.79 6.83
N ARG A 25 2.60 -12.44 7.06
CA ARG A 25 3.92 -11.91 6.71
C ARG A 25 4.23 -12.21 5.25
N GLY A 26 4.93 -11.29 4.59
CA GLY A 26 5.43 -11.47 3.24
C GLY A 26 6.70 -10.66 3.03
N GLU A 27 7.48 -11.04 2.01
CA GLU A 27 8.71 -10.37 1.59
C GLU A 27 8.60 -10.02 0.10
N GLY A 28 9.28 -8.95 -0.34
CA GLY A 28 9.28 -8.50 -1.73
C GLY A 28 9.98 -7.14 -1.90
N PHE A 29 10.31 -6.78 -3.14
CA PHE A 29 10.87 -5.47 -3.49
C PHE A 29 10.21 -4.93 -4.77
N ALA A 30 10.13 -3.61 -4.90
CA ALA A 30 9.69 -2.93 -6.11
C ALA A 30 10.30 -1.53 -6.17
N ALA A 31 10.50 -1.01 -7.38
CA ALA A 31 10.92 0.36 -7.63
C ALA A 31 10.15 0.89 -8.84
N VAL A 32 9.90 2.19 -8.85
CA VAL A 32 9.28 2.90 -9.98
C VAL A 32 10.13 4.11 -10.32
N ILE A 33 10.20 4.45 -11.59
CA ILE A 33 10.83 5.68 -12.09
C ILE A 33 9.70 6.63 -12.46
N MET A 34 9.79 7.87 -11.98
CA MET A 34 8.80 8.90 -12.26
C MET A 34 9.45 10.08 -12.98
N LYS A 35 8.76 10.59 -13.99
CA LYS A 35 9.12 11.77 -14.76
C LYS A 35 7.91 12.68 -14.93
N PRO A 36 8.12 14.00 -15.11
CA PRO A 36 7.07 14.87 -15.59
C PRO A 36 6.51 14.34 -16.93
N PRO A 37 5.18 14.32 -17.13
CA PRO A 37 4.58 13.76 -18.35
C PRO A 37 5.12 14.39 -19.64
N SER A 38 5.41 15.69 -19.61
CA SER A 38 6.01 16.41 -20.74
C SER A 38 7.39 15.89 -21.12
N GLN A 39 8.25 15.58 -20.14
CA GLN A 39 9.58 15.02 -20.38
C GLN A 39 9.49 13.58 -20.87
N ALA A 40 8.64 12.76 -20.25
CA ALA A 40 8.43 11.39 -20.69
C ALA A 40 7.94 11.32 -22.14
N THR A 41 7.06 12.25 -22.54
CA THR A 41 6.57 12.36 -23.92
C THR A 41 7.66 12.85 -24.87
N ALA A 42 8.44 13.87 -24.50
CA ALA A 42 9.54 14.39 -25.31
C ALA A 42 10.63 13.34 -25.56
N ASP A 43 10.92 12.54 -24.54
CA ASP A 43 11.93 11.48 -24.61
C ASP A 43 11.38 10.20 -25.25
N THR A 44 10.09 10.17 -25.61
CA THR A 44 9.40 9.00 -26.19
C THR A 44 9.49 7.76 -25.28
N ASP A 45 9.38 7.98 -23.97
CA ASP A 45 9.36 6.90 -22.98
C ASP A 45 8.07 6.09 -23.08
N HIS A 46 8.16 4.81 -22.71
CA HIS A 46 6.96 4.01 -22.41
C HIS A 46 6.36 4.49 -21.07
N ILE A 47 5.08 4.81 -21.07
CA ILE A 47 4.37 5.31 -19.89
C ILE A 47 3.35 4.26 -19.45
N ASP A 48 3.60 3.58 -18.33
CA ASP A 48 2.67 2.60 -17.76
C ASP A 48 1.41 3.26 -17.18
N CYS A 49 1.57 4.40 -16.50
CA CYS A 49 0.46 5.16 -15.93
C CYS A 49 0.84 6.63 -15.66
N ILE A 50 -0.18 7.44 -15.35
CA ILE A 50 -0.02 8.83 -14.89
C ILE A 50 -0.56 8.96 -13.46
N VAL A 51 0.30 9.38 -12.54
CA VAL A 51 -0.12 9.79 -11.18
C VAL A 51 -0.65 11.22 -11.27
N ARG A 52 -1.97 11.39 -11.14
CA ARG A 52 -2.62 12.70 -11.24
C ARG A 52 -2.43 13.54 -9.99
N GLU A 53 -2.62 12.90 -8.83
CA GLU A 53 -2.66 13.56 -7.54
C GLU A 53 -2.18 12.60 -6.44
N THR A 54 -1.66 13.17 -5.35
CA THR A 54 -1.29 12.44 -4.13
C THR A 54 -1.80 13.24 -2.93
N GLY A 55 -2.33 12.56 -1.92
CA GLY A 55 -2.83 13.20 -0.69
C GLY A 55 -2.32 12.48 0.55
N ILE A 56 -2.04 13.26 1.61
CA ILE A 56 -1.64 12.76 2.92
C ILE A 56 -2.47 13.49 3.98
N SER A 57 -2.98 12.74 4.95
CA SER A 57 -3.69 13.25 6.13
C SER A 57 -3.31 12.41 7.36
N GLN A 58 -3.82 12.79 8.53
CA GLN A 58 -3.70 12.03 9.76
C GLN A 58 -5.05 12.11 10.49
N ASP A 59 -5.53 10.99 11.02
CA ASP A 59 -6.91 10.87 11.53
C ASP A 59 -7.16 11.62 12.86
N GLY A 60 -6.12 12.14 13.50
CA GLY A 60 -6.19 12.90 14.74
C GLY A 60 -6.40 12.03 15.97
N HIS A 61 -7.29 12.48 16.86
CA HIS A 61 -7.65 11.76 18.09
C HIS A 61 -8.67 10.65 17.78
N ALA A 62 -8.35 9.43 18.20
CA ALA A 62 -9.18 8.24 18.04
C ALA A 62 -9.13 7.37 19.31
N ASP A 63 -10.05 6.40 19.43
CA ASP A 63 -10.18 5.49 20.59
C ASP A 63 -8.96 4.57 20.79
N GLY A 64 -8.05 4.54 19.83
CA GLY A 64 -6.79 3.83 19.89
C GLY A 64 -5.77 4.45 18.93
N VAL A 65 -4.49 4.15 19.17
CA VAL A 65 -3.39 4.62 18.30
C VAL A 65 -3.14 3.71 17.08
N THR A 66 -3.69 2.50 17.10
CA THR A 66 -3.54 1.44 16.07
C THR A 66 -4.81 0.64 15.92
#